data_AF-A0A972YBB0-F1
#
_entry.id   AF-A0A972YBB0-F1
#
_cell.length_a   1.000
_cell.length_b   1.000
_cell.length_c   1.000
_cell.angle_alpha   90.00
_cell.angle_beta   90.00
_cell.angle_gamma   90.00
#
_symmetry.space_group_name_H-M   'P 1'
#
loop_
_entity.id
_entity.type
_entity.pdbx_description
1 polymer ?
#
loop_
_entity_poly.entity_id
_entity_poly.type
_entity_poly.pdbx_seq_one_letter_code
_entity_poly.pdbx_strand_id
1 'polypeptide(L)'
;MSRQYTNKKMNHGILVFGFAFLLASCSESSGNDAPPPPPPPANQAPTSVISGPDTAHENETISFSAQSSSDPDGSITSYRWEVSFDPGLNISFGDTTSESIEIDLGEFGGDNSFDVSLTVTDDDGATASSQSTTSIQSLEGADDNGDGISDDIEQFISADFGENTRVENSARNYALEFQKIVSAAPEDRENISPTATIPGSFCMKEFSSSGRLDVQRLSAEMLDTPQRQAAYLAHQRVHSMRPRNYRTDAELLALCDNF
;
A
#
# COMPACT_ATOMS: atom_id res chain seq x y z
N MET A 1 -8.68 39.15 -31.33
CA MET A 1 -9.61 40.21 -30.89
C MET A 1 -9.02 40.86 -29.65
N SER A 2 -8.56 42.10 -29.82
CA SER A 2 -7.83 42.88 -28.82
C SER A 2 -8.81 43.76 -28.05
N ARG A 3 -8.78 43.76 -26.71
CA ARG A 3 -9.22 44.89 -25.88
C ARG A 3 -8.39 44.94 -24.60
N GLN A 4 -7.35 45.75 -24.64
CA GLN A 4 -6.80 46.39 -23.45
C GLN A 4 -7.79 47.44 -22.95
N TYR A 5 -8.02 47.50 -21.64
CA TYR A 5 -8.66 48.63 -21.00
C TYR A 5 -7.61 49.49 -20.29
N THR A 6 -7.62 50.76 -20.67
CA THR A 6 -6.73 51.84 -20.27
C THR A 6 -7.03 52.41 -18.88
N ASN A 7 -5.96 52.86 -18.24
CA ASN A 7 -5.82 53.71 -17.05
C ASN A 7 -6.97 54.69 -16.72
N LYS A 8 -7.19 54.90 -15.41
CA LYS A 8 -7.46 56.24 -14.87
C LYS A 8 -6.90 56.41 -13.45
N LYS A 9 -5.75 57.10 -13.35
CA LYS A 9 -5.28 57.75 -12.12
C LYS A 9 -6.19 58.93 -11.80
N MET A 10 -6.58 59.11 -10.54
CA MET A 10 -7.03 60.40 -10.01
C MET A 10 -6.34 60.67 -8.68
N ASN A 11 -5.36 61.58 -8.73
CA ASN A 11 -4.85 62.34 -7.59
C ASN A 11 -5.97 63.26 -7.07
N HIS A 12 -6.18 63.31 -5.76
CA HIS A 12 -6.74 64.49 -5.10
C HIS A 12 -5.90 64.79 -3.86
N GLY A 13 -5.08 65.83 -3.97
CA GLY A 13 -4.50 66.51 -2.82
C GLY A 13 -5.52 67.50 -2.27
N ILE A 14 -5.71 67.49 -0.96
CA ILE A 14 -6.34 68.59 -0.23
C ILE A 14 -5.50 68.85 1.02
N LEU A 15 -4.84 70.02 0.99
CA LEU A 15 -4.25 70.74 2.10
C LEU A 15 -5.37 71.36 2.94
N VAL A 16 -5.41 71.13 4.25
CA VAL A 16 -6.12 72.00 5.19
C VAL A 16 -5.23 72.31 6.39
N PHE A 17 -5.19 73.62 6.66
CA PHE A 17 -4.41 74.37 7.63
C PHE A 17 -4.87 74.14 9.06
N GLY A 18 -3.98 74.43 10.01
CA GLY A 18 -4.09 74.09 11.42
C GLY A 18 -5.15 74.83 12.22
N PHE A 19 -5.39 74.31 13.42
CA PHE A 19 -5.73 75.12 14.57
C PHE A 19 -5.16 74.44 15.82
N ALA A 20 -4.12 75.06 16.38
CA ALA A 20 -3.57 74.70 17.68
C ALA A 20 -4.45 75.33 18.75
N PHE A 21 -4.95 74.52 19.68
CA PHE A 21 -5.46 75.01 20.97
C PHE A 21 -4.83 74.16 22.07
N LEU A 22 -3.92 74.80 22.81
CA LEU A 22 -3.28 74.29 24.00
C LEU A 22 -4.29 74.31 25.14
N LEU A 23 -4.64 73.14 25.68
CA LEU A 23 -5.11 73.01 27.04
C LEU A 23 -4.16 72.06 27.78
N ALA A 24 -3.28 72.65 28.57
CA ALA A 24 -2.53 71.95 29.58
C ALA A 24 -3.51 71.49 30.67
N SER A 25 -3.84 70.21 30.65
CA SER A 25 -4.41 69.51 31.80
C SER A 25 -3.29 68.66 32.39
N CYS A 26 -2.68 69.16 33.46
CA CYS A 26 -1.92 68.30 34.37
C CYS A 26 -2.95 67.53 35.20
N SER A 27 -3.29 66.32 34.78
CA SER A 27 -3.87 65.32 35.66
C SER A 27 -2.71 64.49 36.22
N GLU A 28 -2.30 64.84 37.43
CA GLU A 28 -1.49 63.99 38.29
C GLU A 28 -2.36 62.81 38.76
N SER A 29 -2.51 61.81 37.89
CA SER A 29 -3.03 60.51 38.29
C SER A 29 -1.84 59.63 38.68
N SER A 30 -1.66 59.45 39.98
CA SER A 30 -0.82 58.42 40.57
C SER A 30 -1.44 57.05 40.28
N GLY A 31 -1.43 56.65 39.00
CA GLY A 31 -1.85 55.34 38.55
C GLY A 31 -0.75 54.34 38.89
N ASN A 32 -0.98 53.54 39.94
CA ASN A 32 -0.27 52.27 40.12
C ASN A 32 -0.75 51.26 39.06
N ASP A 33 -0.70 51.65 37.78
CA ASP A 33 -1.00 50.74 36.69
C ASP A 33 0.15 49.74 36.63
N ALA A 34 -0.13 48.52 37.11
CA ALA A 34 0.77 47.40 36.92
C ALA A 34 1.12 47.34 35.42
N PRO A 35 2.40 47.10 35.07
CA PRO A 35 2.78 46.95 33.68
C PRO A 35 1.86 45.91 33.02
N PRO A 36 1.44 46.12 31.76
CA PRO A 36 0.57 45.18 31.08
C PRO A 36 1.18 43.77 31.17
N PRO A 37 0.36 42.73 31.39
CA PRO A 37 0.88 41.37 31.47
C PRO A 37 1.71 41.07 30.22
N PRO A 38 2.82 40.32 30.35
CA PRO A 38 3.59 39.92 29.19
C PRO A 38 2.67 39.18 28.21
N PRO A 39 2.88 39.33 26.89
CA PRO A 39 2.11 38.57 25.91
C PRO A 39 2.29 37.07 26.19
N PRO A 40 1.25 36.25 25.91
CA PRO A 40 1.38 34.80 26.04
C PRO A 40 2.55 34.29 25.17
N PRO A 41 3.18 33.16 25.55
CA PRO A 41 4.16 32.49 24.71
C PRO A 41 3.63 32.28 23.29
N ALA A 42 4.49 32.37 22.30
CA ALA A 42 4.12 32.05 20.92
C ALA A 42 3.93 30.53 20.78
N ASN A 43 2.87 30.11 20.09
CA ASN A 43 2.60 28.70 19.80
C ASN A 43 3.77 28.06 19.03
N GLN A 44 4.10 26.81 19.36
CA GLN A 44 5.04 25.98 18.63
C GLN A 44 4.29 24.97 17.77
N ALA A 45 4.75 24.77 16.54
CA ALA A 45 4.11 23.79 15.67
C ALA A 45 4.30 22.36 16.22
N PRO A 46 3.34 21.45 15.97
CA PRO A 46 3.44 20.07 16.40
C PRO A 46 4.56 19.33 15.65
N THR A 47 4.92 18.16 16.14
CA THR A 47 5.79 17.21 15.44
C THR A 47 4.95 16.08 14.87
N SER A 48 5.01 15.87 13.55
CA SER A 48 4.35 14.77 12.84
C SER A 48 5.26 13.56 12.75
N VAL A 49 4.78 12.39 13.18
CA VAL A 49 5.50 11.11 13.09
C VAL A 49 4.57 10.02 12.62
N ILE A 50 4.95 9.33 11.54
CA ILE A 50 4.26 8.15 11.02
C ILE A 50 4.99 6.90 11.50
N SER A 51 4.24 5.93 12.02
CA SER A 51 4.70 4.57 12.27
C SER A 51 3.91 3.60 11.40
N GLY A 52 4.60 2.77 10.62
CA GLY A 52 4.01 1.79 9.71
C GLY A 52 5.08 0.92 9.06
N PRO A 53 4.70 -0.05 8.22
CA PRO A 53 5.66 -0.95 7.56
C PRO A 53 6.38 -0.27 6.39
N ASP A 54 7.70 -0.49 6.28
CA ASP A 54 8.49 -0.09 5.10
C ASP A 54 8.26 -1.03 3.90
N THR A 55 7.84 -2.27 4.18
CA THR A 55 7.54 -3.30 3.19
C THR A 55 6.26 -4.03 3.56
N ALA A 56 5.42 -4.30 2.57
CA ALA A 56 4.21 -5.10 2.71
C ALA A 56 4.04 -6.02 1.50
N HIS A 57 3.07 -6.94 1.54
CA HIS A 57 2.74 -7.78 0.40
C HIS A 57 1.38 -7.42 -0.20
N GLU A 58 1.15 -7.77 -1.46
CA GLU A 58 -0.20 -7.75 -2.01
C GLU A 58 -1.15 -8.67 -1.22
N ASN A 59 -2.45 -8.38 -1.26
CA ASN A 59 -3.49 -9.02 -0.45
C ASN A 59 -3.27 -8.95 1.07
N GLU A 60 -2.49 -7.97 1.53
CA GLU A 60 -2.29 -7.67 2.94
C GLU A 60 -3.03 -6.40 3.34
N THR A 61 -3.69 -6.43 4.50
CA THR A 61 -4.17 -5.21 5.16
C THR A 61 -3.12 -4.75 6.17
N ILE A 62 -2.64 -3.53 5.98
CA ILE A 62 -1.62 -2.91 6.82
C ILE A 62 -2.17 -1.67 7.53
N SER A 63 -1.49 -1.22 8.58
CA SER A 63 -1.90 -0.05 9.36
C SER A 63 -0.75 0.93 9.55
N PHE A 64 -1.10 2.22 9.53
CA PHE A 64 -0.23 3.32 9.91
C PHE A 64 -0.80 4.04 11.13
N SER A 65 0.08 4.57 11.97
CA SER A 65 -0.27 5.25 13.21
C SER A 65 0.48 6.57 13.35
N ALA A 66 -0.24 7.60 13.81
CA ALA A 66 0.28 8.90 14.18
C ALA A 66 0.61 9.01 15.68
N GLN A 67 0.51 7.93 16.45
CA GLN A 67 0.60 7.94 17.93
C GLN A 67 1.91 8.55 18.48
N SER A 68 2.98 8.55 17.69
CA SER A 68 4.27 9.17 18.06
C SER A 68 4.37 10.66 17.72
N SER A 69 3.31 11.24 17.14
CA SER A 69 3.18 12.68 16.94
C SER A 69 2.91 13.37 18.28
N SER A 70 3.43 14.58 18.46
CA SER A 70 3.30 15.31 19.71
C SER A 70 3.38 16.80 19.51
N ASP A 71 2.69 17.56 20.34
CA ASP A 71 2.78 19.01 20.37
C ASP A 71 3.56 19.49 21.62
N PRO A 72 4.58 20.37 21.51
CA PRO A 72 5.44 20.72 22.64
C PRO A 72 4.79 21.57 23.74
N ASP A 73 3.77 22.36 23.40
CA ASP A 73 3.12 23.31 24.30
C ASP A 73 1.59 23.17 24.39
N GLY A 74 0.99 22.25 23.62
CA GLY A 74 -0.43 21.95 23.63
C GLY A 74 -0.74 20.49 23.26
N SER A 75 -1.74 20.30 22.39
CA SER A 75 -2.26 18.99 21.99
C SER A 75 -2.64 18.93 20.51
N ILE A 76 -2.50 17.76 19.90
CA ILE A 76 -2.96 17.55 18.52
C ILE A 76 -4.50 17.40 18.51
N THR A 77 -5.17 18.18 17.67
CA THR A 77 -6.63 18.21 17.56
C THR A 77 -7.17 17.55 16.29
N SER A 78 -6.33 17.37 15.26
CA SER A 78 -6.74 16.67 14.05
C SER A 78 -5.60 15.97 13.32
N TYR A 79 -5.94 14.88 12.66
CA TYR A 79 -5.10 14.11 11.76
C TYR A 79 -5.69 14.16 10.34
N ARG A 80 -4.83 14.23 9.33
CA ARG A 80 -5.22 14.09 7.92
C ARG A 80 -4.22 13.19 7.22
N TRP A 81 -4.68 12.01 6.83
CA TRP A 81 -3.92 11.06 6.02
C TRP A 81 -4.20 11.26 4.53
N GLU A 82 -3.16 11.14 3.71
CA GLU A 82 -3.23 11.13 2.25
C GLU A 82 -2.41 9.94 1.73
N VAL A 83 -3.03 9.10 0.91
CA VAL A 83 -2.39 7.92 0.30
C VAL A 83 -2.22 8.19 -1.19
N SER A 84 -0.99 8.09 -1.69
CA SER A 84 -0.64 8.35 -3.10
C SER A 84 -0.02 7.11 -3.72
N PHE A 85 -0.62 6.64 -4.82
CA PHE A 85 -0.25 5.41 -5.52
C PHE A 85 -0.53 5.54 -7.02
N ASP A 86 0.08 4.65 -7.82
CA ASP A 86 -0.24 4.56 -9.25
C ASP A 86 -1.72 4.12 -9.43
N PRO A 87 -2.51 4.79 -10.30
CA PRO A 87 -3.91 4.42 -10.55
C PRO A 87 -4.13 2.96 -10.99
N GLY A 88 -3.11 2.26 -11.47
CA GLY A 88 -3.15 0.83 -11.78
C GLY A 88 -3.17 -0.07 -10.54
N LEU A 89 -2.82 0.44 -9.36
CA LEU A 89 -2.81 -0.32 -8.12
C LEU A 89 -4.19 -0.35 -7.48
N ASN A 90 -4.66 -1.55 -7.15
CA ASN A 90 -5.89 -1.75 -6.41
C ASN A 90 -5.64 -1.54 -4.91
N ILE A 91 -5.49 -0.28 -4.49
CA ILE A 91 -5.33 0.10 -3.08
C ILE A 91 -6.61 0.74 -2.59
N SER A 92 -7.11 0.28 -1.44
CA SER A 92 -8.23 0.90 -0.73
C SER A 92 -7.86 1.23 0.70
N PHE A 93 -8.53 2.19 1.32
CA PHE A 93 -8.19 2.64 2.68
C PHE A 93 -9.42 3.19 3.42
N GLY A 94 -9.32 3.13 4.75
CA GLY A 94 -10.40 3.51 5.66
C GLY A 94 -10.45 5.02 5.97
N ASP A 95 -10.80 5.33 7.22
CA ASP A 95 -10.89 6.70 7.73
C ASP A 95 -9.53 7.42 7.70
N THR A 96 -9.49 8.59 7.05
CA THR A 96 -8.29 9.41 6.91
C THR A 96 -8.16 10.50 7.99
N THR A 97 -9.04 10.51 8.99
CA THR A 97 -9.10 11.57 10.02
C THR A 97 -8.80 11.08 11.44
N SER A 98 -8.71 9.76 11.62
CA SER A 98 -8.32 9.13 12.88
C SER A 98 -6.80 9.16 13.10
N GLU A 99 -6.37 8.88 14.33
CA GLU A 99 -4.94 8.75 14.70
C GLU A 99 -4.26 7.60 13.94
N SER A 100 -5.01 6.63 13.43
CA SER A 100 -4.53 5.54 12.59
C SER A 100 -5.34 5.40 11.31
N ILE A 101 -4.73 4.86 10.27
CA ILE A 101 -5.37 4.49 9.01
C ILE A 101 -5.05 3.03 8.67
N GLU A 102 -6.05 2.29 8.22
CA GLU A 102 -5.89 0.95 7.62
C GLU A 102 -5.90 1.09 6.10
N ILE A 103 -4.98 0.37 5.45
CA ILE A 103 -4.79 0.33 4.01
C ILE A 103 -4.85 -1.12 3.58
N ASP A 104 -5.74 -1.43 2.66
CA ASP A 104 -5.91 -2.74 2.07
C ASP A 104 -5.23 -2.77 0.72
N LEU A 105 -4.24 -3.65 0.59
CA LEU A 105 -3.46 -3.85 -0.62
C LEU A 105 -4.14 -4.98 -1.41
N GLY A 106 -4.75 -4.65 -2.55
CA GLY A 106 -5.29 -5.65 -3.46
C GLY A 106 -4.19 -6.41 -4.20
N GLU A 107 -4.57 -7.04 -5.30
CA GLU A 107 -3.68 -7.77 -6.20
C GLU A 107 -3.08 -6.83 -7.27
N PHE A 108 -1.79 -6.99 -7.56
CA PHE A 108 -1.12 -6.29 -8.66
C PHE A 108 0.14 -7.05 -9.11
N GLY A 109 0.41 -7.00 -10.41
CA GLY A 109 1.61 -7.60 -10.98
C GLY A 109 2.87 -6.86 -10.57
N GLY A 110 3.89 -7.62 -10.15
CA GLY A 110 5.22 -7.12 -9.84
C GLY A 110 5.34 -6.31 -8.55
N ASP A 111 6.58 -5.97 -8.22
CA ASP A 111 6.90 -5.12 -7.08
C ASP A 111 6.49 -3.66 -7.35
N ASN A 112 5.82 -3.05 -6.38
CA ASN A 112 5.25 -1.72 -6.47
C ASN A 112 5.59 -0.88 -5.23
N SER A 113 5.12 0.36 -5.18
CA SER A 113 5.20 1.18 -3.97
C SER A 113 4.08 2.21 -3.91
N PHE A 114 3.84 2.72 -2.70
CA PHE A 114 2.93 3.84 -2.46
C PHE A 114 3.45 4.71 -1.32
N ASP A 115 2.98 5.96 -1.29
CA ASP A 115 3.33 6.94 -0.26
C ASP A 115 2.15 7.21 0.67
N VAL A 116 2.44 7.32 1.96
CA VAL A 116 1.51 7.77 3.00
C VAL A 116 2.01 9.10 3.55
N SER A 117 1.19 10.14 3.46
CA SER A 117 1.43 11.44 4.06
C SER A 117 0.48 11.67 5.22
N LEU A 118 1.01 12.25 6.31
CA LEU A 118 0.26 12.66 7.48
C LEU A 118 0.39 14.16 7.63
N THR A 119 -0.71 14.85 7.93
CA THR A 119 -0.71 16.21 8.46
C THR A 119 -1.40 16.21 9.82
N VAL A 120 -0.73 16.73 10.84
CA VAL A 120 -1.29 16.94 12.18
C VAL A 120 -1.51 18.43 12.42
N THR A 121 -2.56 18.79 13.16
CA THR A 121 -2.86 20.17 13.56
C THR A 121 -2.99 20.24 15.09
N ASP A 122 -2.36 21.23 15.73
CA ASP A 122 -2.46 21.48 17.17
C ASP A 122 -3.77 22.22 17.57
N ASP A 123 -3.93 22.56 18.85
CA ASP A 123 -5.10 23.29 19.37
C ASP A 123 -5.08 24.80 19.11
N ASP A 124 -3.95 25.33 18.66
CA ASP A 124 -3.74 26.72 18.25
C ASP A 124 -3.78 26.91 16.72
N GLY A 125 -3.99 25.82 15.98
CA GLY A 125 -4.15 25.77 14.52
C GLY A 125 -2.87 25.68 13.71
N ALA A 126 -1.68 25.49 14.31
CA ALA A 126 -0.47 25.23 13.54
C ALA A 126 -0.40 23.76 13.12
N THR A 127 0.33 23.49 12.03
CA THR A 127 0.35 22.19 11.37
C THR A 127 1.76 21.70 11.11
N ALA A 128 1.95 20.38 11.10
CA ALA A 128 3.15 19.72 10.60
C ALA A 128 2.80 18.51 9.75
N SER A 129 3.69 18.15 8.83
CA SER A 129 3.51 17.02 7.93
C SER A 129 4.72 16.10 7.89
N SER A 130 4.48 14.83 7.62
CA SER A 130 5.49 13.80 7.39
C SER A 130 5.03 12.85 6.28
N GLN A 131 5.97 12.15 5.65
CA GLN A 131 5.70 11.18 4.60
C GLN A 131 6.49 9.89 4.87
N SER A 132 5.89 8.74 4.53
CA SER A 132 6.50 7.42 4.53
C SER A 132 6.22 6.74 3.20
N THR A 133 7.19 5.97 2.68
CA THR A 133 7.04 5.16 1.48
C THR A 133 7.03 3.69 1.87
N THR A 134 6.09 2.93 1.34
CA THR A 134 6.03 1.48 1.55
C THR A 134 6.23 0.78 0.22
N SER A 135 7.18 -0.14 0.18
CA SER A 135 7.39 -1.04 -0.95
C SER A 135 6.41 -2.20 -0.83
N ILE A 136 5.69 -2.52 -1.90
CA ILE A 136 4.82 -3.66 -1.96
C ILE A 136 5.48 -4.75 -2.78
N GLN A 137 5.66 -5.91 -2.17
CA GLN A 137 6.17 -7.09 -2.84
C GLN A 137 5.01 -7.93 -3.33
N SER A 138 5.00 -8.24 -4.63
CA SER A 138 4.03 -9.18 -5.18
C SER A 138 4.28 -10.57 -4.57
N LEU A 139 3.22 -11.31 -4.29
CA LEU A 139 3.32 -12.73 -3.93
C LEU A 139 3.70 -13.57 -5.16
N GLU A 140 3.50 -12.99 -6.35
CA GLU A 140 3.88 -13.48 -7.67
C GLU A 140 5.27 -13.02 -8.12
N GLY A 141 6.16 -12.48 -7.27
CA GLY A 141 7.42 -11.91 -7.78
C GLY A 141 7.19 -10.88 -8.91
N ALA A 142 8.20 -10.59 -9.74
CA ALA A 142 7.95 -9.87 -10.99
C ALA A 142 7.32 -10.84 -12.00
N ASP A 143 6.16 -10.53 -12.55
CA ASP A 143 5.62 -11.16 -13.76
C ASP A 143 5.56 -10.07 -14.84
N ASP A 144 6.68 -9.89 -15.54
CA ASP A 144 6.82 -8.83 -16.54
C ASP A 144 5.89 -9.05 -17.75
N ASN A 145 5.41 -10.29 -17.95
CA ASN A 145 4.68 -10.70 -19.14
C ASN A 145 3.16 -10.83 -18.89
N GLY A 146 2.73 -10.90 -17.64
CA GLY A 146 1.35 -10.95 -17.19
C GLY A 146 0.65 -12.28 -17.45
N ASP A 147 1.38 -13.40 -17.55
CA ASP A 147 0.81 -14.73 -17.76
C ASP A 147 0.40 -15.44 -16.47
N GLY A 148 0.67 -14.83 -15.31
CA GLY A 148 0.34 -15.35 -13.98
C GLY A 148 1.35 -16.37 -13.49
N ILE A 149 2.57 -16.37 -14.00
CA ILE A 149 3.73 -17.08 -13.46
C ILE A 149 4.84 -16.07 -13.23
N SER A 150 5.44 -16.13 -12.05
CA SER A 150 6.52 -15.23 -11.67
C SER A 150 7.82 -15.51 -12.43
N ASP A 151 8.56 -14.47 -12.82
CA ASP A 151 9.80 -14.57 -13.60
C ASP A 151 10.86 -15.45 -12.92
N ASP A 152 10.92 -15.48 -11.58
CA ASP A 152 11.80 -16.38 -10.82
C ASP A 152 11.40 -17.85 -11.03
N ILE A 153 10.10 -18.13 -11.05
CA ILE A 153 9.56 -19.47 -11.33
C ILE A 153 9.69 -19.82 -12.82
N GLU A 154 9.46 -18.88 -13.73
CA GLU A 154 9.69 -19.08 -15.16
C GLU A 154 11.15 -19.41 -15.46
N GLN A 155 12.07 -18.69 -14.82
CA GLN A 155 13.51 -18.93 -14.92
C GLN A 155 13.85 -20.33 -14.39
N PHE A 156 13.30 -20.73 -13.25
CA PHE A 156 13.47 -22.07 -12.69
C PHE A 156 12.96 -23.15 -13.64
N ILE A 157 11.72 -23.00 -14.14
CA ILE A 157 11.10 -23.94 -15.08
C ILE A 157 11.94 -24.08 -16.35
N SER A 158 12.38 -22.96 -16.92
CA SER A 158 13.19 -22.96 -18.14
C SER A 158 14.55 -23.63 -17.91
N ALA A 159 15.17 -23.41 -16.75
CA ALA A 159 16.47 -23.97 -16.41
C ALA A 159 16.43 -25.48 -16.12
N ASP A 160 15.40 -25.96 -15.41
CA ASP A 160 15.32 -27.35 -14.95
C ASP A 160 14.46 -28.25 -15.86
N PHE A 161 13.52 -27.68 -16.63
CA PHE A 161 12.54 -28.44 -17.41
C PHE A 161 12.46 -28.05 -18.91
N GLY A 162 13.11 -26.96 -19.32
CA GLY A 162 13.02 -26.41 -20.69
C GLY A 162 13.57 -27.30 -21.81
N GLU A 163 14.30 -28.37 -21.47
CA GLU A 163 14.78 -29.35 -22.48
C GLU A 163 13.66 -30.26 -23.01
N ASN A 164 12.54 -30.41 -22.27
CA ASN A 164 11.40 -31.22 -22.68
C ASN A 164 10.12 -30.40 -22.61
N THR A 165 9.63 -29.96 -23.77
CA THR A 165 8.45 -29.10 -23.88
C THR A 165 7.21 -29.64 -23.16
N ARG A 166 7.01 -30.97 -23.11
CA ARG A 166 5.85 -31.53 -22.39
C ARG A 166 6.00 -31.40 -20.88
N VAL A 167 7.23 -31.57 -20.37
CA VAL A 167 7.53 -31.38 -18.94
C VAL A 167 7.47 -29.89 -18.60
N GLU A 168 8.05 -29.04 -19.44
CA GLU A 168 8.00 -27.58 -19.30
C GLU A 168 6.56 -27.07 -19.25
N ASN A 169 5.71 -27.46 -20.21
CA ASN A 169 4.31 -27.04 -20.23
C ASN A 169 3.54 -27.58 -19.03
N SER A 170 3.82 -28.82 -18.61
CA SER A 170 3.20 -29.39 -17.40
C SER A 170 3.64 -28.64 -16.14
N ALA A 171 4.90 -28.19 -16.08
CA ALA A 171 5.46 -27.38 -15.00
C ALA A 171 4.83 -25.99 -14.97
N ARG A 172 4.70 -25.33 -16.12
CA ARG A 172 4.01 -24.03 -16.26
C ARG A 172 2.56 -24.12 -15.80
N ASN A 173 1.81 -25.13 -16.23
CA ASN A 173 0.44 -25.32 -15.77
C ASN A 173 0.34 -25.63 -14.27
N TYR A 174 1.30 -26.38 -13.72
CA TYR A 174 1.38 -26.60 -12.27
C TYR A 174 1.63 -25.28 -11.52
N ALA A 175 2.59 -24.49 -11.99
CA ALA A 175 2.94 -23.19 -11.43
C ALA A 175 1.78 -22.21 -11.50
N LEU A 176 1.10 -22.07 -12.64
CA LEU A 176 -0.05 -21.19 -12.82
C LEU A 176 -1.19 -21.49 -11.83
N GLU A 177 -1.52 -22.77 -11.63
CA GLU A 177 -2.58 -23.16 -10.70
C GLU A 177 -2.17 -22.96 -9.23
N PHE A 178 -0.89 -23.11 -8.94
CA PHE A 178 -0.35 -22.77 -7.64
C PHE A 178 -0.34 -21.25 -7.42
N GLN A 179 0.01 -20.48 -8.45
CA GLN A 179 0.13 -19.04 -8.39
C GLN A 179 -1.21 -18.40 -8.05
N LYS A 180 -2.31 -18.86 -8.69
CA LYS A 180 -3.69 -18.51 -8.31
C LYS A 180 -3.97 -18.68 -6.82
N ILE A 181 -3.40 -19.70 -6.16
CA ILE A 181 -3.62 -19.92 -4.72
C ILE A 181 -2.89 -18.87 -3.89
N VAL A 182 -1.65 -18.54 -4.27
CA VAL A 182 -0.82 -17.63 -3.47
C VAL A 182 -1.16 -16.17 -3.68
N SER A 183 -1.60 -15.76 -4.88
CA SER A 183 -2.09 -14.40 -5.16
C SER A 183 -3.57 -14.16 -4.86
N ALA A 184 -4.35 -15.19 -4.52
CA ALA A 184 -5.74 -14.97 -4.17
C ALA A 184 -5.91 -14.27 -2.82
N ALA A 185 -6.83 -13.30 -2.79
CA ALA A 185 -7.37 -12.70 -1.59
C ALA A 185 -7.95 -13.77 -0.64
N PRO A 186 -7.89 -13.58 0.70
CA PRO A 186 -8.37 -14.55 1.68
C PRO A 186 -9.78 -15.10 1.42
N GLU A 187 -10.71 -14.25 0.99
CA GLU A 187 -12.11 -14.56 0.66
C GLU A 187 -12.25 -15.41 -0.61
N ASP A 188 -11.37 -15.22 -1.60
CA ASP A 188 -11.44 -15.92 -2.88
C ASP A 188 -10.79 -17.29 -2.83
N ARG A 189 -9.87 -17.50 -1.87
CA ARG A 189 -9.18 -18.79 -1.67
C ARG A 189 -10.14 -19.97 -1.50
N GLU A 190 -11.35 -19.78 -0.98
CA GLU A 190 -12.35 -20.86 -0.83
C GLU A 190 -12.89 -21.39 -2.19
N ASN A 191 -12.84 -20.57 -3.23
CA ASN A 191 -13.35 -20.90 -4.57
C ASN A 191 -12.29 -21.56 -5.46
N ILE A 192 -11.03 -21.54 -5.06
CA ILE A 192 -9.93 -22.12 -5.82
C ILE A 192 -9.84 -23.61 -5.51
N SER A 193 -10.07 -24.43 -6.53
CA SER A 193 -10.10 -25.87 -6.37
C SER A 193 -8.71 -26.42 -6.02
N PRO A 194 -8.55 -27.17 -4.91
CA PRO A 194 -7.28 -27.83 -4.56
C PRO A 194 -6.86 -28.91 -5.58
N THR A 195 -7.75 -29.28 -6.51
CA THR A 195 -7.46 -30.26 -7.57
C THR A 195 -6.87 -29.65 -8.82
N ALA A 196 -6.81 -28.32 -8.94
CA ALA A 196 -6.36 -27.68 -10.17
C ALA A 196 -4.85 -27.89 -10.42
N THR A 197 -4.05 -28.07 -9.37
CA THR A 197 -2.61 -28.43 -9.46
C THR A 197 -2.36 -29.92 -9.75
N ILE A 198 -3.39 -30.78 -9.68
CA ILE A 198 -3.24 -32.24 -9.83
C ILE A 198 -2.86 -32.65 -11.27
N PRO A 199 -3.51 -32.13 -12.33
CA PRO A 199 -3.12 -32.45 -13.70
C PRO A 199 -1.66 -32.08 -13.99
N GLY A 200 -1.21 -30.86 -13.71
CA GLY A 200 0.17 -30.44 -13.98
C GLY A 200 1.21 -31.34 -13.30
N SER A 201 1.05 -31.60 -11.99
CA SER A 201 1.97 -32.48 -11.25
C SER A 201 1.91 -33.93 -11.70
N PHE A 202 0.74 -34.43 -12.10
CA PHE A 202 0.58 -35.75 -12.69
C PHE A 202 1.32 -35.86 -14.03
N CYS A 203 1.12 -34.90 -14.93
CA CYS A 203 1.74 -34.90 -16.25
C CYS A 203 3.26 -34.73 -16.17
N MET A 204 3.77 -33.87 -15.28
CA MET A 204 5.21 -33.79 -15.00
C MET A 204 5.76 -35.15 -14.57
N LYS A 205 5.05 -35.87 -13.68
CA LYS A 205 5.48 -37.19 -13.22
C LYS A 205 5.53 -38.21 -14.35
N GLU A 206 4.60 -38.14 -15.29
CA GLU A 206 4.54 -39.05 -16.45
C GLU A 206 5.57 -38.69 -17.54
N PHE A 207 5.90 -37.41 -17.71
CA PHE A 207 6.79 -36.94 -18.78
C PHE A 207 8.25 -36.78 -18.37
N SER A 208 8.52 -36.69 -17.06
CA SER A 208 9.88 -36.58 -16.53
C SER A 208 10.49 -37.94 -16.18
N SER A 209 11.77 -38.12 -16.51
CA SER A 209 12.58 -39.25 -16.05
C SER A 209 12.77 -39.30 -14.53
N SER A 210 12.73 -38.14 -13.87
CA SER A 210 12.89 -37.97 -12.42
C SER A 210 11.55 -37.74 -11.70
N GLY A 211 10.46 -37.64 -12.47
CA GLY A 211 9.05 -37.60 -12.06
C GLY A 211 8.78 -36.92 -10.71
N ARG A 212 8.68 -37.73 -9.65
CA ARG A 212 8.36 -37.25 -8.29
C ARG A 212 9.35 -36.22 -7.75
N LEU A 213 10.64 -36.34 -8.08
CA LEU A 213 11.66 -35.38 -7.63
C LEU A 213 11.46 -34.02 -8.29
N ASP A 214 11.04 -33.98 -9.55
CA ASP A 214 10.83 -32.73 -10.29
C ASP A 214 9.62 -31.97 -9.76
N VAL A 215 8.54 -32.70 -9.46
CA VAL A 215 7.38 -32.11 -8.76
C VAL A 215 7.81 -31.54 -7.41
N GLN A 216 8.64 -32.26 -6.64
CA GLN A 216 9.12 -31.76 -5.34
C GLN A 216 10.00 -30.52 -5.46
N ARG A 217 10.87 -30.46 -6.46
CA ARG A 217 11.73 -29.30 -6.70
C ARG A 217 10.90 -28.08 -7.09
N LEU A 218 9.98 -28.24 -8.04
CA LEU A 218 9.07 -27.15 -8.42
C LEU A 218 8.20 -26.70 -7.25
N SER A 219 7.61 -27.62 -6.48
CA SER A 219 6.85 -27.25 -5.28
C SER A 219 7.70 -26.52 -4.23
N ALA A 220 8.98 -26.85 -4.09
CA ALA A 220 9.87 -26.17 -3.16
C ALA A 220 10.16 -24.74 -3.63
N GLU A 221 10.35 -24.54 -4.93
CA GLU A 221 10.55 -23.22 -5.52
C GLU A 221 9.28 -22.36 -5.38
N MET A 222 8.09 -22.92 -5.67
CA MET A 222 6.81 -22.23 -5.46
C MET A 222 6.54 -21.85 -3.99
N LEU A 223 7.28 -22.41 -3.04
CA LEU A 223 7.09 -22.23 -1.60
C LEU A 223 8.37 -21.72 -0.92
N ASP A 224 9.25 -21.07 -1.67
CA ASP A 224 10.56 -20.60 -1.23
C ASP A 224 10.49 -19.42 -0.25
N THR A 225 9.42 -18.63 -0.30
CA THR A 225 9.19 -17.50 0.62
C THR A 225 8.21 -17.84 1.75
N PRO A 226 8.38 -17.24 2.96
CA PRO A 226 7.43 -17.36 4.05
C PRO A 226 5.99 -16.97 3.67
N GLN A 227 5.82 -16.06 2.72
CA GLN A 227 4.54 -15.52 2.29
C GLN A 227 3.81 -16.48 1.35
N ARG A 228 4.49 -17.01 0.32
CA ARG A 228 3.94 -18.09 -0.52
C ARG A 228 3.54 -19.28 0.35
N GLN A 229 4.35 -19.63 1.35
CA GLN A 229 4.02 -20.66 2.34
C GLN A 229 2.77 -20.31 3.17
N ALA A 230 2.68 -19.11 3.71
CA ALA A 230 1.55 -18.68 4.54
C ALA A 230 0.24 -18.67 3.75
N ALA A 231 0.26 -18.16 2.51
CA ALA A 231 -0.88 -18.13 1.61
C ALA A 231 -1.37 -19.54 1.26
N TYR A 232 -0.45 -20.42 0.88
CA TYR A 232 -0.76 -21.82 0.59
C TYR A 232 -1.34 -22.55 1.83
N LEU A 233 -0.77 -22.35 3.02
CA LEU A 233 -1.29 -22.93 4.26
C LEU A 233 -2.66 -22.38 4.64
N ALA A 234 -2.94 -21.10 4.36
CA ALA A 234 -4.26 -20.51 4.56
C ALA A 234 -5.31 -21.19 3.65
N HIS A 235 -5.01 -21.38 2.37
CA HIS A 235 -5.87 -22.12 1.44
C HIS A 235 -6.15 -23.56 1.91
N GLN A 236 -5.11 -24.28 2.35
CA GLN A 236 -5.25 -25.65 2.85
C GLN A 236 -6.17 -25.76 4.07
N ARG A 237 -6.14 -24.77 4.97
CA ARG A 237 -7.02 -24.75 6.15
C ARG A 237 -8.49 -24.68 5.75
N VAL A 238 -8.83 -23.84 4.78
CA VAL A 238 -10.19 -23.71 4.22
C VAL A 238 -10.66 -25.04 3.60
N HIS A 239 -9.76 -25.77 2.96
CA HIS A 239 -10.09 -26.98 2.20
C HIS A 239 -9.97 -28.31 2.97
N SER A 240 -9.60 -28.26 4.25
CA SER A 240 -9.34 -29.45 5.08
C SER A 240 -10.55 -30.38 5.31
N MET A 241 -11.75 -30.05 4.81
CA MET A 241 -12.99 -30.81 5.07
C MET A 241 -13.85 -31.13 3.83
N ARG A 242 -13.42 -30.84 2.60
CA ARG A 242 -14.22 -31.11 1.39
C ARG A 242 -13.93 -32.52 0.83
N PRO A 243 -14.96 -33.32 0.48
CA PRO A 243 -14.76 -34.61 -0.19
C PRO A 243 -14.06 -34.39 -1.53
N ARG A 244 -12.91 -35.06 -1.73
CA ARG A 244 -12.16 -34.98 -2.99
C ARG A 244 -12.79 -35.94 -3.99
N ASN A 245 -13.44 -35.40 -5.02
CA ASN A 245 -13.76 -36.16 -6.23
C ASN A 245 -12.48 -36.27 -7.06
N TYR A 246 -11.73 -37.35 -6.85
CA TYR A 246 -10.52 -37.61 -7.60
C TYR A 246 -10.87 -38.04 -9.02
N ARG A 247 -10.22 -37.43 -10.01
CA ARG A 247 -10.17 -37.97 -11.37
C ARG A 247 -9.37 -39.27 -11.36
N THR A 248 -9.76 -40.22 -12.20
CA THR A 248 -8.99 -41.44 -12.47
C THR A 248 -7.69 -41.12 -13.21
N ASP A 249 -6.69 -41.99 -13.12
CA ASP A 249 -5.42 -41.82 -13.85
C ASP A 249 -5.63 -41.68 -15.36
N ALA A 250 -6.63 -42.38 -15.92
CA ALA A 250 -7.00 -42.26 -17.33
C ALA A 250 -7.58 -40.87 -17.67
N GLU A 251 -8.41 -40.31 -16.79
CA GLU A 251 -8.93 -38.95 -16.95
C GLU A 251 -7.86 -37.88 -16.75
N LEU A 252 -6.87 -38.11 -15.88
CA LEU A 252 -5.74 -37.20 -15.68
C LEU A 252 -4.77 -37.24 -16.87
N LEU A 253 -4.46 -38.44 -17.38
CA LEU A 253 -3.58 -38.60 -18.54
C LEU A 253 -4.17 -37.94 -19.78
N ALA A 254 -5.49 -38.02 -19.97
CA ALA A 254 -6.18 -37.33 -21.07
C ALA A 254 -6.10 -35.79 -20.98
N LEU A 255 -5.87 -35.22 -19.79
CA LEU A 255 -5.61 -33.79 -19.64
C LEU A 255 -4.20 -33.41 -20.05
N CYS A 256 -3.25 -34.35 -19.90
CA CYS A 256 -1.84 -34.12 -20.25
C CYS A 256 -1.60 -33.92 -21.74
N ASP A 257 -2.52 -34.34 -22.61
CA ASP A 257 -2.43 -34.10 -24.05
C ASP A 257 -2.73 -32.64 -24.43
N ASN A 258 -3.23 -31.82 -23.50
CA ASN A 258 -3.54 -30.41 -23.70
C ASN A 258 -2.49 -29.46 -23.07
N PHE A 259 -1.39 -30.01 -22.56
CA PHE A 259 -0.25 -29.25 -22.03
C PHE A 259 0.90 -29.23 -23.04
#